data_AF-A0A7Z7B2S6-F1
#
_entry.id   AF-A0A7Z7B2S6-F1
#
_cell.length_a   1.000
_cell.length_b   1.000
_cell.length_c   1.000
_cell.angle_alpha   90.00
_cell.angle_beta   90.00
_cell.angle_gamma   90.00
#
_symmetry.space_group_name_H-M   'P 1'
#
loop_
_entity.id
_entity.type
_entity.pdbx_description
1 polymer ?
#
loop_
_entity_poly.entity_id
_entity_poly.type
_entity_poly.pdbx_seq_one_letter_code
_entity_poly.pdbx_strand_id
1 'polypeptide(L)'
;MQSVLRRLQLGSGIVLLTYLFLHLINHALAIWSLELAGRGLLVALWLWRSIPGTFLLYGAASLHFSLALHTIYARRQWTLGPAEWIRLWAGLSLPLLLIRHAVTTRLASTLYGFEPNYERVVITLLTSGTQGLQLALLAPGWVHGCLGLWFRLRHHPLAQRMKPALLTFAILLPLLSAGGFIQMMRTVETKSFILPPPDPKLVAHQLALDAWRHDLVAIYLVVTISAFVAGQMRNGLERQRQQKNR
;
A
#
# COMPACT_ATOMS: atom_id res chain seq x y z
N MET A 1 22.86 -5.92 -16.50
CA MET A 1 21.60 -6.48 -15.95
C MET A 1 21.22 -5.91 -14.57
N GLN A 2 22.10 -5.94 -13.57
CA GLN A 2 21.77 -5.43 -12.21
C GLN A 2 21.41 -3.94 -12.15
N SER A 3 22.06 -3.09 -12.97
CA SER A 3 21.75 -1.66 -13.07
C SER A 3 20.34 -1.39 -13.61
N VAL A 4 19.86 -2.19 -14.57
CA VAL A 4 18.52 -2.09 -15.15
C VAL A 4 17.46 -2.49 -14.12
N LEU A 5 17.63 -3.64 -13.45
CA LEU A 5 16.71 -4.06 -12.37
C LEU A 5 16.61 -3.01 -11.26
N ARG A 6 17.74 -2.40 -10.89
CA ARG A 6 17.78 -1.33 -9.89
C ARG A 6 16.99 -0.09 -10.31
N ARG A 7 17.06 0.29 -11.59
CA ARG A 7 16.31 1.41 -12.17
C ARG A 7 14.83 1.10 -12.26
N LEU A 8 14.45 -0.10 -12.71
CA LEU A 8 13.07 -0.56 -12.77
C LEU A 8 12.41 -0.61 -11.38
N GLN A 9 13.13 -1.09 -10.37
CA GLN A 9 12.65 -1.10 -8.99
C GLN A 9 12.45 0.31 -8.44
N LEU A 10 13.34 1.24 -8.78
CA LEU A 10 13.20 2.64 -8.38
C LEU A 10 12.02 3.31 -9.11
N GLY A 11 11.92 3.17 -10.43
CA GLY A 11 10.85 3.77 -11.22
C GLY A 11 9.47 3.29 -10.79
N SER A 12 9.30 1.96 -10.66
CA SER A 12 8.05 1.39 -10.14
C SER A 12 7.74 1.85 -8.71
N GLY A 13 8.76 1.91 -7.84
CA GLY A 13 8.61 2.42 -6.48
C GLY A 13 8.20 3.90 -6.42
N ILE A 14 8.72 4.73 -7.32
CA ILE A 14 8.34 6.15 -7.40
C ILE A 14 6.88 6.30 -7.82
N VAL A 15 6.43 5.56 -8.84
CA VAL A 15 5.02 5.58 -9.27
C VAL A 15 4.09 5.23 -8.11
N LEU A 16 4.38 4.14 -7.39
CA LEU A 16 3.58 3.70 -6.24
C LEU A 16 3.61 4.71 -5.09
N LEU A 17 4.79 5.30 -4.81
CA LEU A 17 4.93 6.32 -3.78
C LEU A 17 4.17 7.61 -4.15
N THR A 18 4.16 8.01 -5.43
CA THR A 18 3.36 9.15 -5.92
C THR A 18 1.87 8.90 -5.78
N TYR A 19 1.39 7.70 -6.16
CA TYR A 19 0.00 7.31 -5.95
C TYR A 19 -0.38 7.40 -4.47
N LEU A 20 0.43 6.80 -3.59
CA LEU A 20 0.19 6.81 -2.16
C LEU A 20 0.24 8.24 -1.57
N PHE A 21 1.21 9.04 -1.99
CA PHE A 21 1.34 10.44 -1.57
C PHE A 21 0.07 11.25 -1.89
N LEU A 22 -0.41 11.19 -3.13
CA LEU A 22 -1.63 11.88 -3.53
C LEU A 22 -2.86 11.34 -2.80
N HIS A 23 -2.91 10.04 -2.55
CA HIS A 23 -3.98 9.42 -1.76
C HIS A 23 -4.01 9.92 -0.32
N LEU A 24 -2.86 10.02 0.35
CA LEU A 24 -2.75 10.57 1.71
C LEU A 24 -3.12 12.06 1.77
N ILE A 25 -2.69 12.85 0.78
CA ILE A 25 -3.15 14.24 0.65
C ILE A 25 -4.67 14.29 0.55
N ASN A 26 -5.26 13.44 -0.29
CA ASN A 26 -6.70 13.45 -0.50
C ASN A 26 -7.48 13.18 0.79
N HIS A 27 -6.99 12.28 1.63
CA HIS A 27 -7.55 12.05 2.97
C HIS A 27 -7.34 13.24 3.91
N ALA A 28 -6.17 13.86 3.88
CA ALA A 28 -5.88 15.05 4.69
C ALA A 28 -6.80 16.24 4.35
N LEU A 29 -7.29 16.35 3.11
CA LEU A 29 -8.26 17.38 2.72
C LEU A 29 -9.55 17.35 3.56
N ALA A 30 -9.92 16.19 4.13
CA ALA A 30 -11.11 16.10 4.97
C ALA A 30 -10.99 16.77 6.33
N ILE A 31 -9.79 17.20 6.73
CA ILE A 31 -9.64 18.10 7.87
C ILE A 31 -10.49 19.36 7.68
N TRP A 32 -10.58 19.87 6.45
CA TRP A 32 -11.39 21.04 6.12
C TRP A 32 -12.86 20.68 5.87
N SER A 33 -13.12 19.74 4.95
CA SER A 33 -14.48 19.25 4.72
C SER A 33 -14.53 17.93 3.96
N LEU A 34 -15.60 17.16 4.18
CA LEU A 34 -15.90 15.94 3.44
C LEU A 34 -16.08 16.22 1.94
N GLU A 35 -16.64 17.39 1.59
CA GLU A 35 -16.85 17.81 0.21
C GLU A 35 -15.51 18.09 -0.51
N LEU A 36 -14.58 18.78 0.15
CA LEU A 36 -13.26 19.08 -0.43
C LEU A 36 -12.49 17.79 -0.73
N ALA A 37 -12.48 16.86 0.23
CA ALA A 37 -11.90 15.53 0.00
C ALA A 37 -12.60 14.81 -1.15
N GLY A 38 -13.94 14.88 -1.23
CA GLY A 38 -14.73 14.33 -2.33
C GLY A 38 -14.33 14.89 -3.70
N ARG A 39 -14.13 16.21 -3.83
CA ARG A 39 -13.66 16.84 -5.07
C ARG A 39 -12.25 16.38 -5.44
N GLY A 40 -11.34 16.30 -4.46
CA GLY A 40 -10.02 15.75 -4.67
C GLY A 40 -10.05 14.27 -5.10
N LEU A 41 -10.98 13.48 -4.55
CA LEU A 41 -11.19 12.09 -4.96
C LEU A 41 -11.58 12.02 -6.44
N LEU A 42 -12.45 12.89 -6.93
CA LEU A 42 -12.80 12.91 -8.37
C LEU A 42 -11.58 13.15 -9.26
N VAL A 43 -10.68 14.06 -8.86
CA VAL A 43 -9.40 14.31 -9.57
C VAL A 43 -8.51 13.06 -9.54
N ALA A 44 -8.40 12.42 -8.37
CA ALA A 44 -7.62 11.19 -8.23
C ALA A 44 -8.20 10.05 -9.07
N LEU A 45 -9.53 9.91 -9.14
CA LEU A 45 -10.20 8.93 -9.97
C LEU A 45 -9.97 9.21 -11.46
N TRP A 46 -10.12 10.47 -11.89
CA TRP A 46 -9.85 10.86 -13.28
C TRP A 46 -8.42 10.51 -13.71
N LEU A 47 -7.43 10.81 -12.86
CA LEU A 47 -6.03 10.51 -13.14
C LEU A 47 -5.76 9.00 -13.13
N TRP A 48 -6.06 8.32 -12.03
CA TRP A 48 -5.60 6.94 -11.79
C TRP A 48 -6.53 5.86 -12.34
N ARG A 49 -7.79 6.17 -12.63
CA ARG A 49 -8.71 5.26 -13.33
C ARG A 49 -8.75 5.48 -14.83
N SER A 50 -8.04 6.48 -15.36
CA SER A 50 -7.76 6.57 -16.80
C SER A 50 -7.03 5.32 -17.29
N ILE A 51 -7.10 5.05 -18.60
CA ILE A 51 -6.33 3.97 -19.24
C ILE A 51 -4.83 4.08 -18.91
N PRO A 52 -4.14 5.21 -19.16
CA PRO A 52 -2.72 5.33 -18.84
C PRO A 52 -2.43 5.23 -17.33
N GLY A 53 -3.27 5.83 -16.48
CA GLY A 53 -3.11 5.73 -15.03
C GLY A 53 -3.24 4.30 -14.51
N THR A 54 -4.18 3.54 -15.06
CA THR A 54 -4.40 2.13 -14.73
C THR A 54 -3.19 1.29 -15.16
N PHE A 55 -2.73 1.41 -16.42
CA PHE A 55 -1.54 0.68 -16.87
C PHE A 55 -0.30 1.02 -16.04
N LEU A 56 -0.12 2.31 -15.73
CA LEU A 56 1.01 2.77 -14.94
C LEU A 56 0.97 2.19 -13.51
N LEU A 57 -0.19 2.23 -12.85
CA LEU A 57 -0.33 1.77 -11.46
C LEU A 57 -0.21 0.25 -11.34
N TYR A 58 -0.96 -0.51 -12.13
CA TYR A 58 -0.92 -1.98 -12.08
C TYR A 58 0.39 -2.54 -12.63
N GLY A 59 0.94 -1.90 -13.67
CA GLY A 59 2.28 -2.22 -14.19
C GLY A 59 3.37 -1.98 -13.16
N ALA A 60 3.36 -0.81 -12.50
CA ALA A 60 4.30 -0.51 -11.44
C ALA A 60 4.14 -1.45 -10.24
N ALA A 61 2.91 -1.74 -9.80
CA ALA A 61 2.65 -2.65 -8.70
C ALA A 61 3.18 -4.07 -8.99
N SER A 62 2.85 -4.62 -10.16
CA SER A 62 3.27 -5.95 -10.58
C SER A 62 4.78 -6.06 -10.72
N LEU A 63 5.41 -5.07 -11.36
CA LEU A 63 6.84 -5.00 -11.53
C LEU A 63 7.56 -4.85 -10.17
N HIS A 64 7.09 -3.94 -9.32
CA HIS A 64 7.68 -3.70 -8.00
C HIS A 64 7.62 -4.97 -7.14
N PHE A 65 6.46 -5.63 -7.11
CA PHE A 65 6.26 -6.86 -6.35
C PHE A 65 7.14 -8.00 -6.88
N SER A 66 7.19 -8.21 -8.19
CA SER A 66 8.04 -9.22 -8.82
C SER A 66 9.52 -9.02 -8.51
N LEU A 67 10.00 -7.77 -8.58
CA LEU A 67 11.38 -7.42 -8.23
C LEU A 67 11.65 -7.56 -6.72
N ALA A 68 10.66 -7.30 -5.87
CA ALA A 68 10.76 -7.53 -4.43
C ALA A 68 10.90 -9.03 -4.11
N LEU A 69 10.07 -9.88 -4.73
CA LEU A 69 10.19 -11.34 -4.62
C LEU A 69 11.54 -11.85 -5.10
N HIS A 70 12.01 -11.34 -6.25
CA HIS A 70 13.35 -11.67 -6.74
C HIS A 70 14.44 -11.25 -5.75
N THR A 71 14.30 -10.10 -5.10
CA THR A 71 15.24 -9.64 -4.07
C THR A 71 15.23 -10.55 -2.84
N ILE A 72 14.06 -11.04 -2.40
CA ILE A 72 13.92 -11.99 -1.29
C ILE A 72 14.59 -13.32 -1.68
N TYR A 73 14.25 -13.86 -2.84
CA TYR A 73 14.84 -15.09 -3.37
C TYR A 73 16.36 -14.99 -3.54
N ALA A 74 16.88 -13.87 -4.05
CA ALA A 74 18.31 -13.64 -4.30
C ALA A 74 19.12 -13.35 -3.02
N ARG A 75 18.46 -13.08 -1.88
CA ARG A 75 19.16 -12.69 -0.65
C ARG A 75 19.98 -13.85 -0.08
N ARG A 76 21.26 -13.57 0.20
CA ARG A 76 22.22 -14.52 0.79
C ARG A 76 22.31 -14.45 2.31
N GLN A 77 22.16 -13.24 2.83
CA GLN A 77 22.41 -12.90 4.23
C GLN A 77 21.21 -12.10 4.77
N TRP A 78 20.77 -12.47 5.97
CA TRP A 78 19.64 -11.87 6.68
C TRP A 78 20.08 -11.02 7.87
N THR A 79 21.37 -10.68 7.92
CA THR A 79 21.96 -9.71 8.85
C THR A 79 21.64 -8.29 8.37
N LEU A 80 20.39 -7.87 8.56
CA LEU A 80 19.89 -6.56 8.15
C LEU A 80 20.01 -5.55 9.30
N GLY A 81 20.27 -4.29 8.95
CA GLY A 81 20.15 -3.20 9.93
C GLY A 81 18.69 -2.98 10.35
N PRO A 82 18.43 -2.34 11.51
CA PRO A 82 17.06 -2.12 12.00
C PRO A 82 16.13 -1.43 11.00
N ALA A 83 16.61 -0.40 10.29
CA ALA A 83 15.82 0.31 9.29
C ALA A 83 15.45 -0.57 8.08
N GLU A 84 16.31 -1.52 7.71
CA GLU A 84 16.02 -2.46 6.62
C GLU A 84 14.97 -3.49 7.05
N TRP A 85 15.02 -3.95 8.30
CA TRP A 85 13.97 -4.80 8.87
C TRP A 85 12.62 -4.09 8.91
N ILE A 86 12.58 -2.84 9.37
CA ILE A 86 11.35 -2.03 9.39
C ILE A 86 10.80 -1.88 7.96
N ARG A 87 11.65 -1.54 6.99
CA ARG A 87 11.23 -1.41 5.59
C ARG A 87 10.69 -2.72 5.02
N LEU A 88 11.33 -3.84 5.32
CA LEU A 88 10.90 -5.15 4.84
C LEU A 88 9.56 -5.54 5.47
N TRP A 89 9.44 -5.43 6.80
CA TRP A 89 8.19 -5.69 7.52
C TRP A 89 7.05 -4.82 6.99
N ALA A 90 7.28 -3.52 6.83
CA ALA A 90 6.29 -2.58 6.31
C ALA A 90 5.88 -2.91 4.86
N GLY A 91 6.83 -3.37 4.03
CA GLY A 91 6.55 -3.79 2.65
C GLY A 91 5.78 -5.10 2.55
N LEU A 92 5.96 -6.02 3.50
CA LEU A 92 5.25 -7.30 3.55
C LEU A 92 3.88 -7.19 4.25
N SER A 93 3.74 -6.31 5.24
CA SER A 93 2.43 -6.07 5.87
C SER A 93 1.49 -5.25 5.00
N LEU A 94 2.02 -4.38 4.12
CA LEU A 94 1.22 -3.53 3.25
C LEU A 94 0.21 -4.32 2.38
N PRO A 95 0.59 -5.35 1.59
CA PRO A 95 -0.37 -6.08 0.76
C PRO A 95 -1.52 -6.71 1.56
N LEU A 96 -1.27 -7.20 2.78
CA LEU A 96 -2.31 -7.81 3.62
C LEU A 96 -3.43 -6.84 3.97
N LEU A 97 -3.06 -5.59 4.26
CA LEU A 97 -4.02 -4.52 4.55
C LEU A 97 -4.62 -3.93 3.25
N LEU A 98 -3.79 -3.78 2.22
CA LEU A 98 -4.16 -3.18 0.94
C LEU A 98 -5.16 -4.04 0.16
N ILE A 99 -5.04 -5.37 0.18
CA ILE A 99 -5.96 -6.27 -0.54
C ILE A 99 -7.39 -6.03 -0.06
N ARG A 100 -7.63 -5.98 1.26
CA ARG A 100 -8.96 -5.68 1.81
C ARG A 100 -9.47 -4.33 1.29
N HIS A 101 -8.65 -3.28 1.38
CA HIS A 101 -9.01 -1.95 0.91
C HIS A 101 -9.35 -1.93 -0.59
N ALA A 102 -8.51 -2.56 -1.42
CA ALA A 102 -8.67 -2.59 -2.87
C ALA A 102 -9.87 -3.42 -3.31
N VAL A 103 -10.17 -4.51 -2.60
CA VAL A 103 -11.34 -5.36 -2.87
C VAL A 103 -12.63 -4.60 -2.60
N THR A 104 -12.73 -3.93 -1.45
CA THR A 104 -13.96 -3.21 -1.06
C THR A 104 -14.16 -1.88 -1.80
N THR A 105 -13.16 -1.42 -2.55
CA THR A 105 -13.24 -0.16 -3.31
C THR A 105 -13.12 -0.39 -4.81
N ARG A 106 -11.91 -0.64 -5.31
CA ARG A 106 -11.61 -0.75 -6.74
C ARG A 106 -12.21 -2.00 -7.36
N LEU A 107 -12.07 -3.17 -6.76
CA LEU A 107 -12.62 -4.42 -7.31
C LEU A 107 -14.16 -4.39 -7.28
N ALA A 108 -14.75 -4.00 -6.15
CA ALA A 108 -16.19 -3.83 -6.03
C ALA A 108 -16.77 -2.86 -7.07
N SER A 109 -16.05 -1.78 -7.36
CA SER A 109 -16.41 -0.83 -8.42
C SER A 109 -16.35 -1.44 -9.80
N THR A 110 -15.25 -2.11 -10.15
CA THR A 110 -15.05 -2.66 -11.48
C THR A 110 -15.98 -3.85 -11.77
N LEU A 111 -16.17 -4.77 -10.82
CA LEU A 111 -16.90 -6.01 -11.06
C LEU A 111 -18.39 -5.93 -10.74
N TYR A 112 -18.77 -5.08 -9.77
CA TYR A 112 -20.15 -5.05 -9.24
C TYR A 112 -20.79 -3.65 -9.34
N GLY A 113 -20.11 -2.68 -9.94
CA GLY A 113 -20.63 -1.32 -10.15
C GLY A 113 -20.84 -0.52 -8.86
N PHE A 114 -20.12 -0.85 -7.78
CA PHE A 114 -20.08 -0.01 -6.58
C PHE A 114 -19.35 1.30 -6.89
N GLU A 115 -19.99 2.45 -6.72
CA GLU A 115 -19.33 3.74 -6.93
C GLU A 115 -18.83 4.29 -5.59
N PRO A 116 -17.53 4.14 -5.24
CA PRO A 116 -17.02 4.57 -3.96
C PRO A 116 -17.00 6.09 -3.88
N ASN A 117 -17.62 6.60 -2.82
CA ASN A 117 -17.39 7.94 -2.32
C ASN A 117 -17.01 7.85 -0.83
N TYR A 118 -16.52 8.94 -0.26
CA TYR A 118 -16.06 8.94 1.13
C TYR A 118 -17.14 8.53 2.13
N GLU A 119 -18.36 9.01 1.94
CA GLU A 119 -19.48 8.70 2.83
C GLU A 119 -19.82 7.20 2.83
N ARG A 120 -20.00 6.59 1.64
CA ARG A 120 -20.30 5.16 1.51
C ARG A 120 -19.18 4.28 2.05
N VAL A 121 -17.92 4.65 1.78
CA VAL A 121 -16.76 3.91 2.29
C VAL A 121 -16.71 4.01 3.82
N VAL A 122 -16.88 5.20 4.39
CA VAL A 122 -16.88 5.39 5.85
C VAL A 122 -18.03 4.63 6.52
N ILE A 123 -19.25 4.70 5.98
CA ILE A 123 -20.41 3.91 6.47
C ILE A 123 -20.07 2.42 6.48
N THR A 124 -19.49 1.90 5.39
CA THR A 124 -19.08 0.49 5.30
C THR A 124 -18.02 0.13 6.34
N LEU A 125 -17.07 1.03 6.62
CA LEU A 125 -16.02 0.78 7.60
C LEU A 125 -16.54 0.80 9.04
N LEU A 126 -17.40 1.75 9.38
CA LEU A 126 -18.01 1.86 10.70
C LEU A 126 -18.95 0.67 10.97
N THR A 127 -19.80 0.32 10.00
CA THR A 127 -20.72 -0.82 10.13
C THR A 127 -20.01 -2.17 10.23
N SER A 128 -18.87 -2.34 9.55
CA SER A 128 -18.07 -3.57 9.62
C SER A 128 -17.08 -3.62 10.79
N GLY A 129 -16.88 -2.52 11.51
CA GLY A 129 -15.86 -2.42 12.57
C GLY A 129 -14.41 -2.51 12.06
N THR A 130 -14.16 -2.24 10.78
CA THR A 130 -12.83 -2.40 10.15
C THR A 130 -12.07 -1.08 9.95
N GLN A 131 -12.61 0.04 10.42
CA GLN A 131 -12.00 1.38 10.32
C GLN A 131 -10.58 1.43 10.91
N GLY A 132 -10.31 0.71 12.02
CA GLY A 132 -8.98 0.66 12.62
C GLY A 132 -7.91 0.04 11.71
N LEU A 133 -8.29 -0.97 10.91
CA LEU A 133 -7.39 -1.60 9.94
C LEU A 133 -7.07 -0.66 8.77
N GLN A 134 -8.05 0.14 8.33
CA GLN A 134 -7.83 1.13 7.26
C GLN A 134 -6.97 2.31 7.75
N LEU A 135 -7.12 2.70 9.02
CA LEU A 135 -6.23 3.66 9.63
C LEU A 135 -4.80 3.11 9.75
N ALA A 136 -4.65 1.85 10.15
CA ALA A 136 -3.36 1.18 10.23
C ALA A 136 -2.66 1.04 8.85
N LEU A 137 -3.41 0.90 7.76
CA LEU A 137 -2.89 0.82 6.38
C LEU A 137 -2.07 2.06 5.97
N LEU A 138 -2.34 3.23 6.55
CA LEU A 138 -1.66 4.48 6.19
C LEU A 138 -0.14 4.44 6.41
N ALA A 139 0.30 3.73 7.46
CA ALA A 139 1.69 3.77 7.89
C ALA A 139 2.63 2.81 7.11
N PRO A 140 2.32 1.51 6.92
CA PRO A 140 3.26 0.56 6.32
C PRO A 140 3.71 0.97 4.91
N GLY A 141 2.78 1.37 4.04
CA GLY A 141 3.13 1.78 2.68
C GLY A 141 3.99 3.03 2.64
N TRP A 142 3.68 4.00 3.50
CA TRP A 142 4.40 5.26 3.57
C TRP A 142 5.81 5.07 4.13
N VAL A 143 5.94 4.36 5.25
CA VAL A 143 7.24 4.00 5.85
C VAL A 143 8.10 3.20 4.87
N HIS A 144 7.52 2.20 4.20
CA HIS A 144 8.23 1.40 3.20
C HIS A 144 8.78 2.28 2.06
N GLY A 145 7.94 3.16 1.52
CA GLY A 145 8.29 4.07 0.43
C GLY A 145 9.34 5.10 0.83
N CYS A 146 9.15 5.79 1.96
CA CYS A 146 10.08 6.78 2.49
C CYS A 146 11.47 6.18 2.78
N LEU A 147 11.53 5.02 3.45
CA LEU A 147 12.81 4.33 3.70
C LEU A 147 13.46 3.87 2.40
N GLY A 148 12.67 3.38 1.45
CA GLY A 148 13.17 2.96 0.14
C GLY A 148 13.80 4.09 -0.65
N LEU A 149 13.16 5.26 -0.66
CA LEU A 149 13.70 6.46 -1.29
C LEU A 149 14.92 6.98 -0.53
N TRP A 150 14.85 7.03 0.80
CA TRP A 150 15.97 7.47 1.65
C TRP A 150 17.23 6.62 1.43
N PHE A 151 17.12 5.30 1.38
CA PHE A 151 18.29 4.44 1.13
C PHE A 151 18.95 4.67 -0.23
N ARG A 152 18.21 5.20 -1.21
CA ARG A 152 18.77 5.61 -2.50
C ARG A 152 19.41 6.98 -2.44
N LEU A 153 18.78 7.93 -1.76
CA LEU A 153 19.18 9.34 -1.78
C LEU A 153 20.19 9.72 -0.70
N ARG A 154 20.31 8.96 0.39
CA ARG A 154 21.15 9.31 1.56
C ARG A 154 22.63 9.55 1.25
N HIS A 155 23.12 9.12 0.10
CA HIS A 155 24.50 9.36 -0.31
C HIS A 155 24.72 10.75 -0.92
N HIS A 156 23.64 11.47 -1.27
CA HIS A 156 23.73 12.81 -1.84
C HIS A 156 23.79 13.89 -0.73
N PRO A 157 24.69 14.88 -0.84
CA PRO A 157 24.84 15.94 0.17
C PRO A 157 23.55 16.72 0.43
N LEU A 158 22.78 17.01 -0.63
CA LEU A 158 21.49 17.72 -0.50
C LEU A 158 20.48 16.91 0.32
N ALA A 159 20.40 15.59 0.12
CA ALA A 159 19.50 14.74 0.89
C ALA A 159 19.85 14.71 2.38
N GLN A 160 21.15 14.75 2.72
CA GLN A 160 21.60 14.84 4.12
C GLN A 160 21.24 16.20 4.74
N ARG A 161 21.40 17.30 4.01
CA ARG A 161 20.97 18.64 4.46
C ARG A 161 19.46 18.73 4.66
N MET A 162 18.68 18.10 3.79
CA MET A 162 17.22 18.08 3.86
C MET A 162 16.66 17.01 4.81
N LYS A 163 17.50 16.18 5.43
CA LYS A 163 17.06 15.07 6.29
C LYS A 163 16.03 15.48 7.35
N PRO A 164 16.20 16.61 8.09
CA PRO A 164 15.20 17.02 9.07
C PRO A 164 13.84 17.32 8.42
N ALA A 165 13.82 18.05 7.31
CA ALA A 165 12.59 18.36 6.58
C ALA A 165 11.91 17.10 6.01
N LEU A 166 12.69 16.16 5.46
CA LEU A 166 12.18 14.89 4.96
C LEU A 166 11.59 14.03 6.09
N LEU A 167 12.20 14.04 7.28
CA LEU A 167 11.68 13.33 8.44
C LEU A 167 10.39 13.96 8.95
N THR A 168 10.35 15.29 9.09
CA THR A 168 9.13 16.02 9.46
C THR A 168 8.00 15.69 8.50
N PHE A 169 8.26 15.71 7.19
CA PHE A 169 7.28 15.37 6.18
C PHE A 169 6.84 13.90 6.24
N ALA A 170 7.79 12.97 6.46
CA ALA A 170 7.50 11.56 6.59
C ALA A 170 6.57 11.24 7.78
N ILE A 171 6.62 12.05 8.84
CA ILE A 171 5.76 11.91 10.03
C ILE A 171 4.45 12.68 9.86
N LEU A 172 4.52 13.94 9.40
CA LEU A 172 3.38 14.84 9.38
C LEU A 172 2.29 14.41 8.41
N LEU A 173 2.66 13.95 7.20
CA LEU A 173 1.68 13.59 6.18
C LEU A 173 0.73 12.45 6.62
N PRO A 174 1.20 11.29 7.12
CA PRO A 174 0.28 10.25 7.60
C PRO A 174 -0.55 10.69 8.80
N LEU A 175 -0.03 11.58 9.67
CA LEU A 175 -0.81 12.13 10.79
C LEU A 175 -1.94 13.05 10.30
N LEU A 176 -1.68 13.92 9.33
CA LEU A 176 -2.71 14.75 8.70
C LEU A 176 -3.74 13.89 7.97
N SER A 177 -3.30 12.87 7.24
CA SER A 177 -4.19 11.90 6.59
C SER A 177 -5.07 11.16 7.60
N ALA A 178 -4.50 10.73 8.73
CA ALA A 178 -5.24 10.09 9.82
C ALA A 178 -6.26 11.04 10.46
N GLY A 179 -5.86 12.27 10.75
CA GLY A 179 -6.75 13.31 11.27
C GLY A 179 -7.91 13.61 10.32
N GLY A 180 -7.63 13.72 9.02
CA GLY A 180 -8.65 13.87 7.99
C GLY A 180 -9.62 12.69 7.95
N PHE A 181 -9.13 11.45 7.99
CA PHE A 181 -9.99 10.26 8.04
C PHE A 181 -10.87 10.22 9.30
N ILE A 182 -10.33 10.58 10.47
CA ILE A 182 -11.11 10.71 11.72
C ILE A 182 -12.18 11.79 11.58
N GLN A 183 -11.86 12.93 10.97
CA GLN A 183 -12.83 13.99 10.72
C GLN A 183 -13.95 13.53 9.78
N MET A 184 -13.65 12.72 8.75
CA MET A 184 -14.68 12.11 7.89
C MET A 184 -15.63 11.22 8.69
N MET A 185 -15.10 10.34 9.56
CA MET A 185 -15.91 9.44 10.40
C MET A 185 -16.87 10.23 11.28
N ARG A 186 -16.35 11.23 12.00
CA ARG A 186 -17.16 12.12 12.84
C ARG A 186 -18.24 12.83 12.04
N THR A 187 -17.89 13.36 10.86
CA THR A 187 -18.86 14.04 10.00
C THR A 187 -20.01 13.11 9.59
N VAL A 188 -19.71 11.85 9.25
CA VAL A 188 -20.73 10.85 8.90
C VAL A 188 -21.59 10.47 10.11
N GLU A 189 -20.99 10.23 11.28
CA GLU A 189 -21.73 9.92 12.52
C GLU A 189 -22.65 11.07 12.95
N THR A 190 -22.22 12.33 12.77
CA THR A 190 -23.07 13.49 13.11
C THR A 190 -24.24 13.71 12.17
N LYS A 191 -24.20 13.16 10.95
CA LYS A 191 -25.29 13.32 9.97
C LYS A 191 -26.52 12.50 10.33
N SER A 192 -26.39 11.40 11.08
CA SER A 192 -27.51 10.53 11.41
C SER A 192 -27.24 9.76 12.71
N PHE A 193 -28.22 9.74 13.61
CA PHE A 193 -28.13 9.00 14.88
C PHE A 193 -28.00 7.47 14.67
N ILE A 194 -28.57 6.97 13.58
CA ILE A 194 -28.42 5.58 13.11
C ILE A 194 -27.70 5.65 11.77
N LEU A 195 -26.59 4.93 11.64
CA LEU A 195 -25.88 4.84 10.37
C LEU A 195 -26.80 4.24 9.30
N PRO A 196 -26.87 4.83 8.10
CA PRO A 196 -27.56 4.22 6.98
C PRO A 196 -27.01 2.81 6.71
N PRO A 197 -27.83 1.90 6.16
CA PRO A 197 -27.33 0.60 5.74
C PRO A 197 -26.21 0.76 4.70
N PRO A 198 -25.24 -0.18 4.65
CA PRO A 198 -24.22 -0.20 3.61
C PRO A 198 -24.84 -0.25 2.20
N ASP A 199 -24.06 0.16 1.19
CA ASP A 199 -24.51 0.16 -0.20
C ASP A 199 -25.04 -1.23 -0.61
N PRO A 200 -26.28 -1.34 -1.14
CA PRO A 200 -26.89 -2.63 -1.47
C PRO A 200 -26.03 -3.51 -2.37
N LYS A 201 -25.20 -2.92 -3.25
CA LYS A 201 -24.30 -3.69 -4.12
C LYS A 201 -23.20 -4.39 -3.33
N LEU A 202 -22.67 -3.76 -2.28
CA LEU A 202 -21.68 -4.38 -1.40
C LEU A 202 -22.30 -5.52 -0.60
N VAL A 203 -23.53 -5.33 -0.10
CA VAL A 203 -24.26 -6.36 0.65
C VAL A 203 -24.58 -7.56 -0.25
N ALA A 204 -25.12 -7.31 -1.45
CA ALA A 204 -25.49 -8.35 -2.40
C ALA A 204 -24.30 -9.20 -2.86
N HIS A 205 -23.10 -8.62 -2.95
CA HIS A 205 -21.89 -9.31 -3.42
C HIS A 205 -20.87 -9.59 -2.31
N GLN A 206 -21.28 -9.51 -1.04
CA GLN A 206 -20.38 -9.67 0.10
C GLN A 206 -19.61 -11.00 0.08
N LEU A 207 -20.29 -12.12 -0.17
CA LEU A 207 -19.67 -13.44 -0.26
C LEU A 207 -18.60 -13.52 -1.36
N ALA A 208 -18.89 -12.95 -2.54
CA ALA A 208 -17.96 -12.94 -3.65
C ALA A 208 -16.74 -12.05 -3.36
N LEU A 209 -16.96 -10.88 -2.73
CA LEU A 209 -15.88 -9.99 -2.30
C LEU A 209 -15.00 -10.64 -1.22
N ASP A 210 -15.60 -11.37 -0.28
CA ASP A 210 -14.87 -12.10 0.74
C ASP A 210 -14.02 -13.24 0.15
N ALA A 211 -14.55 -13.97 -0.85
CA ALA A 211 -13.80 -14.97 -1.61
C ALA A 211 -12.60 -14.35 -2.33
N TRP A 212 -12.81 -13.27 -3.09
CA TRP A 212 -11.72 -12.53 -3.74
C TRP A 212 -10.64 -12.09 -2.75
N ARG A 213 -11.04 -11.54 -1.60
CA ARG A 213 -10.10 -11.16 -0.54
C ARG A 213 -9.30 -12.36 -0.05
N HIS A 214 -9.96 -13.48 0.22
CA HIS A 214 -9.32 -14.70 0.71
C HIS A 214 -8.29 -15.23 -0.30
N ASP A 215 -8.71 -15.38 -1.56
CA ASP A 215 -7.87 -15.93 -2.63
C ASP A 215 -6.65 -15.05 -2.90
N LEU A 216 -6.84 -13.73 -2.97
CA LEU A 216 -5.74 -12.78 -3.17
C LEU A 216 -4.74 -12.81 -2.00
N VAL A 217 -5.21 -12.92 -0.76
CA VAL A 217 -4.33 -13.07 0.41
C VAL A 217 -3.60 -14.41 0.37
N ALA A 218 -4.28 -15.51 0.03
CA ALA A 218 -3.68 -16.82 -0.09
C ALA A 218 -2.58 -16.84 -1.15
N ILE A 219 -2.85 -16.32 -2.35
CA ILE A 219 -1.86 -16.19 -3.44
C ILE A 219 -0.66 -15.35 -2.98
N TYR A 220 -0.93 -14.20 -2.35
CA TYR A 220 0.13 -13.33 -1.83
C TYR A 220 1.05 -14.07 -0.84
N LEU A 221 0.47 -14.79 0.12
CA LEU A 221 1.21 -15.54 1.12
C LEU A 221 2.00 -16.69 0.49
N VAL A 222 1.36 -17.50 -0.36
CA VAL A 222 1.99 -18.63 -1.05
C VAL A 222 3.20 -18.17 -1.85
N VAL A 223 3.05 -17.14 -2.69
CA VAL A 223 4.14 -16.66 -3.54
C VAL A 223 5.28 -16.06 -2.71
N THR A 224 4.96 -15.30 -1.66
CA THR A 224 5.96 -14.69 -0.77
C THR A 224 6.74 -15.74 0.02
N ILE A 225 6.04 -16.70 0.63
CA ILE A 225 6.64 -17.80 1.38
C ILE A 225 7.48 -18.66 0.45
N SER A 226 6.98 -18.99 -0.74
CA SER A 226 7.71 -19.78 -1.74
C SER A 226 9.02 -19.10 -2.15
N ALA A 227 9.00 -17.78 -2.39
CA ALA A 227 10.21 -17.02 -2.70
C ALA A 227 11.25 -17.08 -1.56
N PHE A 228 10.79 -17.00 -0.30
CA PHE A 228 11.65 -17.13 0.87
C PHE A 228 12.25 -18.53 1.01
N VAL A 229 11.40 -19.57 0.99
CA VAL A 229 11.80 -20.98 1.13
C VAL A 229 12.76 -21.38 0.01
N ALA A 230 12.43 -21.07 -1.24
CA ALA A 230 13.30 -21.36 -2.38
C ALA A 230 14.67 -20.65 -2.26
N GLY A 231 14.68 -19.41 -1.77
CA GLY A 231 15.91 -18.67 -1.50
C GLY A 231 16.79 -19.34 -0.44
N GLN A 232 16.20 -19.80 0.67
CA GLN A 232 16.92 -20.53 1.71
C GLN A 232 17.46 -21.87 1.22
N MET A 233 16.64 -22.65 0.50
CA MET A 233 17.05 -23.92 -0.10
C MET A 233 18.25 -23.74 -1.03
N ARG A 234 18.18 -22.77 -1.95
CA ARG A 234 19.31 -22.44 -2.84
C ARG A 234 20.57 -22.11 -2.05
N ASN A 235 20.45 -21.27 -1.01
CA ASN A 235 21.58 -20.88 -0.18
C ASN A 235 22.19 -22.09 0.57
N GLY A 236 21.36 -23.02 1.05
CA GLY A 236 21.80 -24.25 1.70
C GLY A 236 22.57 -25.17 0.75
N LEU A 237 22.03 -25.41 -0.44
CA LEU A 237 22.67 -26.25 -1.47
C LEU A 237 24.04 -25.71 -1.89
N GLU A 238 24.18 -24.39 -2.02
CA GLU A 238 25.46 -23.79 -2.38
C GLU A 238 26.50 -23.89 -1.26
N ARG A 239 26.10 -23.78 0.01
CA ARG A 239 26.99 -23.99 1.15
C ARG A 239 27.51 -25.43 1.19
N GLN A 240 26.62 -26.41 0.96
CA GLN A 240 26.99 -27.82 0.89
C GLN A 240 27.97 -28.11 -0.25
N ARG A 241 27.74 -27.53 -1.45
CA ARG A 241 28.69 -27.65 -2.58
C ARG A 241 30.05 -27.07 -2.27
N GLN A 242 30.12 -25.91 -1.60
CA GLN A 242 31.37 -25.29 -1.20
C GLN A 242 32.13 -26.09 -0.13
N GLN A 243 31.41 -26.77 0.78
CA GLN A 243 32.01 -27.66 1.76
C GLN A 243 32.54 -28.96 1.13
N LYS A 244 31.86 -29.50 0.11
CA LYS A 244 32.30 -30.72 -0.58
C LYS A 244 33.51 -30.52 -1.50
N ASN A 245 33.76 -29.29 -1.93
CA ASN A 245 34.88 -28.92 -2.81
C ASN A 245 36.11 -28.36 -2.04
N ARG A 246 36.09 -28.40 -0.71
CA ARG A 246 37.21 -28.08 0.17
C ARG A 246 37.79 -29.37 0.75
#